data_AF-A0A6A5Y225-F1
#
_entry.id   AF-A0A6A5Y225-F1
#
_cell.length_a   1.000
_cell.length_b   1.000
_cell.length_c   1.000
_cell.angle_alpha   90.00
_cell.angle_beta   90.00
_cell.angle_gamma   90.00
#
_symmetry.space_group_name_H-M   'P 1'
#
loop_
_entity.id
_entity.type
_entity.pdbx_description
1 polymer ?
#
loop_
_entity_poly.entity_id
_entity_poly.type
_entity_poly.pdbx_seq_one_letter_code
_entity_poly.pdbx_strand_id
1 'polypeptide(L)'
;MAPPIFAVRNLTSADITIKTVEAFEDPDSKQSRASAFSFAPTTTTLPAPTSNAIEQHSKSFNQKNTEITLSPCDSYSLDAQNEPGHEHGSSAQLSTIMYRLTIENDKSERFRIDINPTYTQKSSHLLTPLTPNPSTSLTALYHPTTPKAQVTIHANHLHDPATWMSKLPSELPLSALSIPGTHNSHTYYRALPSVRCQVVGVKAQLENGIRFLDIRVQPVHASDPDRNKDLYLVHGAFPVSLTGPKYLTPILSTCYEFLSQHPSETILISLKREGVGSSTDAHVSQILSKHYIGPNREKWHIEPTMPYLGDVRGKLVLIRRFDLPSSSSDDTTHATATTPLPLGLDATSWPHNSTHALHGPFCVQDYCEIMQPTQIPDKLTHSTSHLARSAAATAFIPGVTTDAANPVPPGPLYLNFLSGSNFWNVGCWPEKIAKVVNRGVEEWVCGEMGLGEGGDEGGVRRRLREGDGGAGVVVMDNVGDGGDWDLVRLIVGLNMGVVGKM
;
A
#
# COMPACT_ATOMS: atom_id res chain seq x y z
N MET A 1 6.59 24.44 -24.78
CA MET A 1 5.17 24.27 -24.39
C MET A 1 5.07 24.67 -22.93
N ALA A 2 4.05 25.44 -22.54
CA ALA A 2 3.76 25.64 -21.11
C ALA A 2 3.46 24.27 -20.50
N PRO A 3 3.97 23.95 -19.30
CA PRO A 3 3.70 22.67 -18.68
C PRO A 3 2.19 22.50 -18.46
N PRO A 4 1.68 21.27 -18.51
CA PRO A 4 0.28 21.04 -18.20
C PRO A 4 -0.01 21.47 -16.75
N ILE A 5 -1.24 21.90 -16.50
CA ILE A 5 -1.66 22.51 -15.23
C ILE A 5 -1.84 21.43 -14.15
N PHE A 6 -2.58 20.37 -14.49
CA PHE A 6 -2.74 19.17 -13.65
C PHE A 6 -3.18 17.99 -14.51
N ALA A 7 -3.02 16.77 -13.98
CA ALA A 7 -3.35 15.52 -14.65
C ALA A 7 -4.44 14.81 -13.87
N VAL A 8 -5.38 14.22 -14.58
CA VAL A 8 -6.47 13.42 -14.00
C VAL A 8 -6.23 11.98 -14.38
N ARG A 9 -6.14 11.11 -13.40
CA ARG A 9 -5.86 9.69 -13.60
C ARG A 9 -7.00 8.82 -13.12
N ASN A 10 -7.34 7.81 -13.91
CA ASN A 10 -8.32 6.79 -13.54
C ASN A 10 -7.64 5.58 -12.88
N LEU A 11 -7.83 5.38 -11.58
CA LEU A 11 -7.49 4.15 -10.85
C LEU A 11 -8.75 3.39 -10.38
N THR A 12 -9.87 3.56 -11.08
CA THR A 12 -11.05 2.71 -10.93
C THR A 12 -10.94 1.48 -11.83
N SER A 13 -11.82 0.50 -11.63
CA SER A 13 -11.88 -0.71 -12.47
C SER A 13 -12.61 -0.55 -13.78
N ALA A 14 -13.29 0.58 -13.97
CA ALA A 14 -14.13 0.86 -15.11
C ALA A 14 -13.68 2.16 -15.78
N ASP A 15 -14.21 2.42 -16.96
CA ASP A 15 -13.99 3.69 -17.63
C ASP A 15 -14.63 4.83 -16.83
N ILE A 16 -13.95 5.98 -16.80
CA ILE A 16 -14.54 7.25 -16.36
C ILE A 16 -14.45 8.26 -17.50
N THR A 17 -15.46 9.11 -17.62
CA THR A 17 -15.50 10.17 -18.62
C THR A 17 -15.50 11.52 -17.93
N ILE A 18 -14.51 12.36 -18.23
CA ILE A 18 -14.55 13.79 -17.88
C ILE A 18 -15.51 14.43 -18.88
N LYS A 19 -16.65 14.96 -18.39
CA LYS A 19 -17.73 15.57 -19.19
C LYS A 19 -17.61 17.08 -19.32
N THR A 20 -17.16 17.74 -18.26
CA THR A 20 -16.97 19.19 -18.26
C THR A 20 -15.75 19.58 -17.46
N VAL A 21 -15.07 20.63 -17.94
CA VAL A 21 -14.04 21.36 -17.22
C VAL A 21 -14.46 22.82 -17.16
N GLU A 22 -14.59 23.34 -15.94
CA GLU A 22 -14.97 24.73 -15.67
C GLU A 22 -13.84 25.41 -14.91
N ALA A 23 -13.54 26.66 -15.26
CA ALA A 23 -12.53 27.47 -14.56
C ALA A 23 -13.19 28.69 -13.90
N PHE A 24 -12.84 28.95 -12.64
CA PHE A 24 -13.35 30.10 -11.89
C PHE A 24 -12.35 30.63 -10.85
N GLU A 25 -12.59 31.87 -10.41
CA GLU A 25 -11.78 32.52 -9.37
C GLU A 25 -11.92 31.73 -8.06
N ASP A 26 -10.80 31.34 -7.46
CA ASP A 26 -10.79 30.69 -6.16
C ASP A 26 -11.34 31.65 -5.08
N PRO A 27 -12.48 31.33 -4.44
CA PRO A 27 -13.08 32.18 -3.42
C PRO A 27 -12.19 32.34 -2.16
N ASP A 28 -11.26 31.40 -1.92
CA ASP A 28 -10.37 31.41 -0.77
C ASP A 28 -9.08 32.20 -1.00
N SER A 29 -8.80 32.61 -2.25
CA SER A 29 -7.64 33.43 -2.62
C SER A 29 -7.57 34.77 -1.88
N LYS A 30 -8.72 35.27 -1.38
CA LYS A 30 -8.82 36.53 -0.64
C LYS A 30 -8.61 36.38 0.88
N GLN A 31 -8.56 35.16 1.41
CA GLN A 31 -8.37 34.91 2.85
C GLN A 31 -6.90 34.74 3.27
N SER A 32 -5.97 34.49 2.34
CA SER A 32 -4.54 34.39 2.64
C SER A 32 -3.83 35.75 2.46
N ARG A 33 -4.01 36.68 3.40
CA ARG A 33 -3.03 37.77 3.59
C ARG A 33 -1.97 37.31 4.59
N ALA A 34 -0.71 37.35 4.16
CA ALA A 34 0.45 37.04 4.99
C ALA A 34 0.55 38.03 6.15
N SER A 35 0.27 37.58 7.38
CA SER A 35 0.74 38.23 8.60
C SER A 35 2.08 37.60 9.00
N ALA A 36 3.08 38.47 9.13
CA ALA A 36 4.43 38.12 9.52
C ALA A 36 4.49 37.58 10.96
N PHE A 37 5.34 36.55 11.15
CA PHE A 37 5.88 36.01 12.40
C PHE A 37 4.93 35.78 13.59
N SER A 38 4.73 34.51 13.95
CA SER A 38 4.80 34.02 15.34
C SER A 38 5.02 32.51 15.37
N PHE A 39 6.08 32.08 16.08
CA PHE A 39 6.35 30.68 16.39
C PHE A 39 5.41 30.19 17.49
N ALA A 40 4.55 29.21 17.20
CA ALA A 40 3.96 28.29 18.18
C ALA A 40 3.46 27.01 17.46
N PRO A 41 3.60 25.81 18.07
CA PRO A 41 3.16 24.57 17.46
C PRO A 41 1.68 24.36 17.73
N THR A 42 0.85 24.44 16.69
CA THR A 42 -0.54 24.01 16.75
C THR A 42 -0.88 23.28 15.47
N THR A 43 -1.17 21.98 15.63
CA THR A 43 -1.81 21.14 14.63
C THR A 43 -3.21 21.67 14.42
N THR A 44 -3.42 22.40 13.32
CA THR A 44 -4.74 22.83 12.88
C THR A 44 -4.91 22.35 11.45
N THR A 45 -5.67 21.26 11.28
CA THR A 45 -6.34 20.94 10.02
C THR A 45 -7.18 22.14 9.63
N LEU A 46 -6.74 22.90 8.63
CA LEU A 46 -7.60 23.88 7.96
C LEU A 46 -8.64 23.09 7.13
N PRO A 47 -9.94 23.29 7.34
CA PRO A 47 -10.95 22.68 6.49
C PRO A 47 -10.90 23.38 5.13
N ALA A 48 -10.68 22.61 4.06
CA ALA A 48 -11.13 23.04 2.74
C ALA A 48 -12.67 23.19 2.79
N PRO A 49 -13.26 24.19 2.13
CA PRO A 49 -14.65 24.58 2.38
C PRO A 49 -15.64 23.49 1.94
N THR A 50 -16.70 23.34 2.72
CA THR A 50 -17.83 22.47 2.39
C THR A 50 -18.60 22.98 1.17
N SER A 51 -18.97 22.06 0.29
CA SER A 51 -19.66 22.24 -1.01
C SER A 51 -20.85 23.20 -1.04
N ASN A 52 -21.55 23.40 0.09
CA ASN A 52 -22.77 24.22 0.15
C ASN A 52 -22.51 25.73 0.21
N ALA A 53 -21.32 26.17 0.62
CA ALA A 53 -20.99 27.61 0.67
C ALA A 53 -20.57 28.19 -0.71
N ILE A 54 -20.23 27.30 -1.65
CA ILE A 54 -19.66 27.66 -2.97
C ILE A 54 -20.78 27.97 -3.99
N GLU A 55 -21.99 27.45 -3.77
CA GLU A 55 -23.08 27.45 -4.75
C GLU A 55 -23.71 28.84 -5.01
N GLN A 56 -23.57 29.79 -4.09
CA GLN A 56 -24.29 31.07 -4.18
C GLN A 56 -23.51 32.22 -4.86
N HIS A 57 -22.20 32.08 -5.15
CA HIS A 57 -21.41 33.24 -5.61
C HIS A 57 -20.43 33.05 -6.78
N SER A 58 -20.26 31.85 -7.37
CA SER A 58 -19.32 31.68 -8.49
C SER A 58 -20.00 31.80 -9.86
N LYS A 59 -19.72 32.87 -10.62
CA LYS A 59 -19.93 32.87 -12.09
C LYS A 59 -18.76 32.12 -12.72
N SER A 60 -19.03 30.96 -13.34
CA SER A 60 -18.03 30.27 -14.18
C SER A 60 -17.61 31.22 -15.29
N PHE A 61 -16.30 31.47 -15.43
CA PHE A 61 -15.80 32.39 -16.44
C PHE A 61 -15.73 31.70 -17.80
N ASN A 62 -15.50 30.39 -17.84
CA ASN A 62 -15.40 29.62 -19.07
C ASN A 62 -15.70 28.13 -18.79
N GLN A 63 -16.66 27.55 -19.54
CA GLN A 63 -17.05 26.14 -19.49
C GLN A 63 -16.64 25.46 -20.79
N LYS A 64 -15.88 24.36 -20.70
CA LYS A 64 -15.55 23.52 -21.85
C LYS A 64 -16.21 22.15 -21.69
N ASN A 65 -17.14 21.84 -22.58
CA ASN A 65 -17.63 20.47 -22.72
C ASN A 65 -16.49 19.64 -23.32
N THR A 66 -16.08 18.63 -22.60
CA THR A 66 -15.04 17.69 -23.02
C THR A 66 -15.63 16.30 -22.85
N GLU A 67 -15.44 15.41 -23.81
CA GLU A 67 -15.87 14.02 -23.66
C GLU A 67 -14.61 13.16 -23.72
N ILE A 68 -13.87 13.15 -22.60
CA ILE A 68 -12.59 12.47 -22.50
C ILE A 68 -12.78 11.22 -21.66
N THR A 69 -12.78 10.06 -22.31
CA THR A 69 -12.89 8.76 -21.65
C THR A 69 -11.50 8.23 -21.29
N LEU A 70 -11.31 7.98 -20.00
CA LEU A 70 -10.12 7.37 -19.41
C LEU A 70 -10.44 5.96 -19.00
N SER A 71 -9.78 4.99 -19.63
CA SER A 71 -9.83 3.60 -19.18
C SER A 71 -8.98 3.40 -17.93
N PRO A 72 -9.12 2.26 -17.22
CA PRO A 72 -8.30 1.96 -16.06
C PRO A 72 -6.81 2.16 -16.32
N CYS A 73 -6.17 2.91 -15.42
CA CYS A 73 -4.78 3.38 -15.47
C CYS A 73 -4.44 4.45 -16.51
N ASP A 74 -5.38 4.94 -17.32
CA ASP A 74 -5.14 6.06 -18.21
C ASP A 74 -5.06 7.39 -17.46
N SER A 75 -4.33 8.34 -18.03
CA SER A 75 -4.15 9.69 -17.48
C SER A 75 -4.44 10.75 -18.53
N TYR A 76 -5.21 11.78 -18.17
CA TYR A 76 -5.48 12.95 -18.99
C TYR A 76 -4.73 14.17 -18.48
N SER A 77 -4.12 14.91 -19.39
CA SER A 77 -3.40 16.14 -19.14
C SER A 77 -4.19 17.37 -19.57
N LEU A 78 -4.52 18.25 -18.62
CA LEU A 78 -5.05 19.57 -18.94
C LEU A 78 -3.91 20.56 -19.16
N ASP A 79 -3.80 21.11 -20.37
CA ASP A 79 -2.77 22.07 -20.77
C ASP A 79 -3.29 23.51 -20.81
N ALA A 80 -2.39 24.50 -20.71
CA ALA A 80 -2.70 25.92 -20.87
C ALA A 80 -3.34 26.28 -22.24
N GLN A 81 -3.10 25.48 -23.30
CA GLN A 81 -3.76 25.66 -24.60
C GLN A 81 -5.20 25.11 -24.61
N ASN A 82 -5.53 24.24 -23.65
CA ASN A 82 -6.85 23.65 -23.46
C ASN A 82 -7.64 24.35 -22.35
N GLU A 83 -7.10 25.41 -21.75
CA GLU A 83 -7.78 26.24 -20.78
C GLU A 83 -9.05 26.87 -21.38
N PRO A 84 -10.15 26.86 -20.63
CA PRO A 84 -11.32 27.64 -20.98
C PRO A 84 -10.99 29.16 -20.95
N GLY A 85 -10.88 29.80 -22.13
CA GLY A 85 -10.95 31.26 -22.35
C GLY A 85 -9.64 32.07 -22.33
N HIS A 86 -8.66 31.68 -23.14
CA HIS A 86 -7.40 32.42 -23.30
C HIS A 86 -7.54 33.64 -24.24
N GLU A 87 -8.26 34.70 -23.84
CA GLU A 87 -8.20 36.01 -24.55
C GLU A 87 -7.15 36.92 -23.91
N HIS A 88 -6.24 37.45 -24.74
CA HIS A 88 -5.21 38.42 -24.38
C HIS A 88 -5.83 39.72 -23.83
N GLY A 89 -5.68 39.99 -22.52
CA GLY A 89 -6.12 41.27 -21.95
C GLY A 89 -5.74 41.53 -20.49
N SER A 90 -4.83 42.49 -20.31
CA SER A 90 -4.49 43.31 -19.13
C SER A 90 -4.26 42.69 -17.74
N SER A 91 -3.04 42.93 -17.26
CA SER A 91 -2.55 43.01 -15.87
C SER A 91 -3.63 43.32 -14.81
N ALA A 92 -3.97 42.30 -14.01
CA ALA A 92 -4.48 42.46 -12.64
C ALA A 92 -4.02 41.26 -11.78
N GLN A 93 -3.70 41.53 -10.51
CA GLN A 93 -3.01 40.66 -9.56
C GLN A 93 -3.75 39.33 -9.26
N LEU A 94 -3.02 38.22 -9.43
CA LEU A 94 -3.12 36.91 -8.74
C LEU A 94 -4.47 36.58 -8.08
N SER A 95 -5.46 36.19 -8.89
CA SER A 95 -6.46 35.23 -8.43
C SER A 95 -5.99 33.82 -8.78
N THR A 96 -5.97 32.92 -7.80
CA THR A 96 -5.73 31.50 -8.09
C THR A 96 -6.95 30.95 -8.83
N ILE A 97 -6.71 30.16 -9.88
CA ILE A 97 -7.78 29.55 -10.69
C ILE A 97 -8.14 28.20 -10.04
N MET A 98 -9.43 28.00 -9.77
CA MET A 98 -9.99 26.71 -9.37
C MET A 98 -10.67 26.06 -10.58
N TYR A 99 -10.44 24.76 -10.74
CA TYR A 99 -10.99 23.93 -11.80
C TYR A 99 -12.06 23.00 -11.24
N ARG A 100 -13.25 23.02 -11.83
CA ARG A 100 -14.31 22.06 -11.52
C ARG A 100 -14.45 21.05 -12.63
N LEU A 101 -14.34 19.77 -12.26
CA LEU A 101 -14.53 18.64 -13.16
C LEU A 101 -15.87 17.96 -12.87
N THR A 102 -16.61 17.67 -13.93
CA THR A 102 -17.71 16.70 -13.87
C THR A 102 -17.24 15.37 -14.45
N ILE A 103 -17.29 14.33 -13.63
CA ILE A 103 -16.88 12.97 -13.97
C ILE A 103 -18.12 12.09 -14.05
N GLU A 104 -18.24 11.30 -15.10
CA GLU A 104 -19.28 10.30 -15.30
C GLU A 104 -18.65 8.90 -15.26
N ASN A 105 -19.25 7.95 -14.55
CA ASN A 105 -18.79 6.55 -14.57
C ASN A 105 -19.49 5.73 -15.66
N ASP A 106 -19.09 4.47 -15.80
CA ASP A 106 -19.67 3.45 -16.70
C ASP A 106 -21.19 3.25 -16.54
N LYS A 107 -21.76 3.60 -15.39
CA LYS A 107 -23.21 3.54 -15.10
C LYS A 107 -23.94 4.87 -15.35
N SER A 108 -23.30 5.84 -15.99
CA SER A 108 -23.86 7.18 -16.22
C SER A 108 -24.18 7.96 -14.93
N GLU A 109 -23.53 7.62 -13.82
CA GLU A 109 -23.62 8.39 -12.57
C GLU A 109 -22.59 9.52 -12.60
N ARG A 110 -23.01 10.73 -12.21
CA ARG A 110 -22.20 11.94 -12.29
C ARG A 110 -21.71 12.38 -10.93
N PHE A 111 -20.48 12.86 -10.91
CA PHE A 111 -19.75 13.31 -9.75
C PHE A 111 -19.00 14.60 -10.05
N ARG A 112 -18.80 15.43 -9.03
CA ARG A 112 -18.13 16.73 -9.12
C ARG A 112 -16.92 16.78 -8.21
N ILE A 113 -15.84 17.39 -8.70
CA ILE A 113 -14.69 17.77 -7.89
C ILE A 113 -14.14 19.13 -8.29
N ASP A 114 -13.67 19.87 -7.28
CA ASP A 114 -12.97 21.14 -7.45
C ASP A 114 -11.49 20.95 -7.11
N ILE A 115 -10.60 21.45 -7.97
CA ILE A 115 -9.15 21.28 -7.90
C ILE A 115 -8.49 22.64 -8.07
N ASN A 116 -7.59 23.00 -7.15
CA ASN A 116 -6.71 24.13 -7.34
C ASN A 116 -5.26 23.61 -7.52
N PRO A 117 -4.68 23.73 -8.73
CA PRO A 117 -3.33 23.23 -9.03
C PRO A 117 -2.22 24.03 -8.33
N THR A 118 -2.53 25.17 -7.71
CA THR A 118 -1.58 25.97 -6.92
C THR A 118 -1.47 25.53 -5.47
N TYR A 119 -2.34 24.62 -5.01
CA TYR A 119 -2.25 24.07 -3.67
C TYR A 119 -0.95 23.30 -3.50
N THR A 120 -0.28 23.52 -2.37
CA THR A 120 1.05 22.97 -2.06
C THR A 120 0.99 21.76 -1.13
N GLN A 121 -0.21 21.39 -0.67
CA GLN A 121 -0.44 20.26 0.22
C GLN A 121 -1.19 19.15 -0.51
N LYS A 122 -0.84 17.90 -0.18
CA LYS A 122 -1.62 16.73 -0.57
C LYS A 122 -3.01 16.81 0.07
N SER A 123 -4.04 16.40 -0.64
CA SER A 123 -5.38 16.29 -0.07
C SER A 123 -6.18 15.13 -0.68
N SER A 124 -7.14 14.61 0.08
CA SER A 124 -7.99 13.51 -0.33
C SER A 124 -9.45 13.91 -0.11
N HIS A 125 -10.28 13.84 -1.15
CA HIS A 125 -11.64 14.35 -1.12
C HIS A 125 -12.62 13.39 -1.78
N LEU A 126 -13.74 13.14 -1.09
CA LEU A 126 -14.87 12.47 -1.68
C LEU A 126 -15.49 13.37 -2.76
N LEU A 127 -15.71 12.82 -3.95
CA LEU A 127 -16.38 13.54 -5.02
C LEU A 127 -17.85 13.79 -4.62
N THR A 128 -18.36 14.98 -4.94
CA THR A 128 -19.76 15.33 -4.68
C THR A 128 -20.66 14.62 -5.71
N PRO A 129 -21.58 13.74 -5.30
CA PRO A 129 -22.49 13.10 -6.24
C PRO A 129 -23.49 14.11 -6.81
N LEU A 130 -23.65 14.10 -8.13
CA LEU A 130 -24.67 14.88 -8.85
C LEU A 130 -25.87 14.00 -9.21
N THR A 131 -25.65 12.70 -9.40
CA THR A 131 -26.74 11.71 -9.52
C THR A 131 -27.27 11.35 -8.13
N PRO A 132 -28.60 11.37 -7.90
CA PRO A 132 -29.18 10.93 -6.63
C PRO A 132 -28.88 9.45 -6.35
N ASN A 133 -28.43 9.14 -5.12
CA ASN A 133 -28.16 7.78 -4.63
C ASN A 133 -27.25 6.95 -5.57
N PRO A 134 -26.00 7.38 -5.82
CA PRO A 134 -25.11 6.64 -6.71
C PRO A 134 -24.76 5.26 -6.13
N SER A 135 -24.55 4.28 -6.99
CA SER A 135 -24.18 2.90 -6.63
C SER A 135 -22.74 2.78 -6.12
N THR A 136 -21.89 3.77 -6.39
CA THR A 136 -20.52 3.87 -5.89
C THR A 136 -20.25 5.29 -5.39
N SER A 137 -19.25 5.42 -4.53
CA SER A 137 -18.64 6.70 -4.22
C SER A 137 -17.22 6.74 -4.78
N LEU A 138 -16.76 7.92 -5.18
CA LEU A 138 -15.44 8.14 -5.75
C LEU A 138 -14.65 9.09 -4.83
N THR A 139 -13.36 8.86 -4.72
CA THR A 139 -12.43 9.75 -4.01
C THR A 139 -11.35 10.20 -4.97
N ALA A 140 -10.95 11.46 -4.85
CA ALA A 140 -9.77 11.98 -5.53
C ALA A 140 -8.66 12.25 -4.55
N LEU A 141 -7.47 11.81 -4.90
CA LEU A 141 -6.22 12.14 -4.22
C LEU A 141 -5.47 13.17 -5.06
N TYR A 142 -5.30 14.38 -4.51
CA TYR A 142 -4.54 15.48 -5.11
C TYR A 142 -3.11 15.47 -4.58
N HIS A 143 -2.15 15.46 -5.51
CA HIS A 143 -0.73 15.55 -5.25
C HIS A 143 -0.11 16.79 -5.93
N PRO A 144 0.53 17.69 -5.17
CA PRO A 144 1.19 18.88 -5.71
C PRO A 144 2.61 18.57 -6.20
N THR A 145 2.73 17.63 -7.13
CA THR A 145 4.01 17.19 -7.71
C THR A 145 4.55 18.14 -8.77
N THR A 146 5.86 18.10 -8.99
CA THR A 146 6.57 18.85 -10.05
C THR A 146 7.00 17.89 -11.15
N PRO A 147 6.84 18.22 -12.45
CA PRO A 147 6.44 19.52 -13.01
C PRO A 147 4.94 19.80 -12.99
N LYS A 148 4.12 18.83 -12.55
CA LYS A 148 2.68 18.85 -12.74
C LYS A 148 1.93 18.17 -11.60
N ALA A 149 0.87 18.80 -11.10
CA ALA A 149 0.00 18.23 -10.08
C ALA A 149 -0.80 17.02 -10.61
N GLN A 150 -1.03 16.03 -9.77
CA GLN A 150 -1.76 14.80 -10.11
C GLN A 150 -3.07 14.73 -9.31
N VAL A 151 -4.15 14.34 -9.97
CA VAL A 151 -5.47 14.08 -9.40
C VAL A 151 -5.84 12.65 -9.73
N THR A 152 -5.76 11.78 -8.75
CA THR A 152 -6.02 10.35 -8.93
C THR A 152 -7.42 10.01 -8.44
N ILE A 153 -8.29 9.55 -9.34
CA ILE A 153 -9.66 9.14 -9.01
C ILE A 153 -9.66 7.63 -8.76
N HIS A 154 -10.18 7.22 -7.60
CA HIS A 154 -10.39 5.82 -7.26
C HIS A 154 -11.81 5.60 -6.72
N ALA A 155 -12.32 4.38 -6.85
CA ALA A 155 -13.68 4.03 -6.47
C ALA A 155 -13.71 3.34 -5.12
N ASN A 156 -14.55 3.82 -4.21
CA ASN A 156 -14.55 3.40 -2.80
C ASN A 156 -15.24 2.05 -2.53
N HIS A 157 -15.72 1.34 -3.56
CA HIS A 157 -16.52 0.12 -3.37
C HIS A 157 -15.73 -1.07 -2.79
N LEU A 158 -14.39 -1.02 -2.83
CA LEU A 158 -13.47 -1.92 -2.11
C LEU A 158 -13.00 -1.39 -0.74
N HIS A 159 -13.39 -0.19 -0.34
CA HIS A 159 -12.65 0.60 0.65
C HIS A 159 -13.22 0.55 2.07
N ASP A 160 -13.97 -0.48 2.47
CA ASP A 160 -13.94 -0.81 3.89
C ASP A 160 -12.56 -1.44 4.17
N PRO A 161 -11.62 -0.72 4.78
CA PRO A 161 -10.25 -1.20 4.89
C PRO A 161 -10.17 -2.44 5.80
N ALA A 162 -11.19 -2.69 6.63
CA ALA A 162 -11.25 -3.89 7.45
C ALA A 162 -11.75 -5.13 6.67
N THR A 163 -12.41 -4.97 5.51
CA THR A 163 -13.02 -6.08 4.76
C THR A 163 -12.77 -6.05 3.25
N TRP A 164 -11.70 -5.39 2.80
CA TRP A 164 -11.45 -5.17 1.37
C TRP A 164 -11.27 -6.48 0.56
N MET A 165 -10.78 -7.56 1.16
CA MET A 165 -10.65 -8.85 0.46
C MET A 165 -12.01 -9.55 0.24
N SER A 166 -13.08 -9.13 0.92
CA SER A 166 -14.44 -9.71 0.78
C SER A 166 -15.04 -9.60 -0.62
N LYS A 167 -14.59 -8.62 -1.40
CA LYS A 167 -15.08 -8.36 -2.76
C LYS A 167 -14.23 -9.03 -3.83
N LEU A 168 -13.11 -9.62 -3.46
CA LEU A 168 -12.20 -10.29 -4.38
C LEU A 168 -12.64 -11.73 -4.63
N PRO A 169 -12.56 -12.24 -5.87
CA PRO A 169 -12.87 -13.65 -6.18
C PRO A 169 -11.98 -14.63 -5.41
N SER A 170 -12.52 -15.80 -5.10
CA SER A 170 -11.81 -16.82 -4.30
C SER A 170 -10.74 -17.56 -5.11
N GLU A 171 -10.86 -17.51 -6.43
CA GLU A 171 -9.99 -18.12 -7.44
C GLU A 171 -8.69 -17.35 -7.67
N LEU A 172 -8.55 -16.16 -7.05
CA LEU A 172 -7.31 -15.39 -7.11
C LEU A 172 -6.22 -16.05 -6.25
N PRO A 173 -5.04 -16.35 -6.79
CA PRO A 173 -3.90 -16.69 -5.96
C PRO A 173 -3.44 -15.48 -5.16
N LEU A 174 -2.90 -15.69 -3.95
CA LEU A 174 -2.38 -14.56 -3.15
C LEU A 174 -1.29 -13.76 -3.89
N SER A 175 -0.52 -14.41 -4.77
CA SER A 175 0.49 -13.76 -5.61
C SER A 175 -0.08 -12.82 -6.68
N ALA A 176 -1.39 -12.85 -6.94
CA ALA A 176 -2.05 -11.90 -7.83
C ALA A 176 -2.51 -10.61 -7.12
N LEU A 177 -2.49 -10.59 -5.78
CA LEU A 177 -3.08 -9.51 -5.01
C LEU A 177 -2.08 -8.37 -4.77
N SER A 178 -2.61 -7.16 -4.72
CA SER A 178 -1.93 -5.99 -4.20
C SER A 178 -2.24 -5.87 -2.70
N ILE A 179 -1.24 -6.13 -1.85
CA ILE A 179 -1.42 -6.26 -0.40
C ILE A 179 -0.59 -5.19 0.34
N PRO A 180 -1.23 -4.32 1.13
CA PRO A 180 -0.50 -3.45 2.04
C PRO A 180 0.14 -4.27 3.17
N GLY A 181 1.41 -4.00 3.45
CA GLY A 181 2.19 -4.65 4.50
C GLY A 181 2.92 -3.66 5.40
N THR A 182 3.34 -4.12 6.57
CA THR A 182 4.18 -3.33 7.50
C THR A 182 5.47 -4.06 7.84
N HIS A 183 6.59 -3.35 7.80
CA HIS A 183 7.88 -3.86 8.22
C HIS A 183 7.99 -3.78 9.75
N ASN A 184 8.55 -4.83 10.37
CA ASN A 184 8.68 -4.90 11.83
C ASN A 184 7.38 -4.46 12.54
N SER A 185 6.24 -5.05 12.15
CA SER A 185 4.88 -4.54 12.40
C SER A 185 4.57 -4.27 13.87
N HIS A 186 5.25 -4.97 14.78
CA HIS A 186 5.11 -4.86 16.23
C HIS A 186 5.87 -3.69 16.87
N THR A 187 6.68 -2.94 16.11
CA THR A 187 7.57 -1.89 16.64
C THR A 187 6.89 -0.53 16.78
N TYR A 188 5.72 -0.50 17.41
CA TYR A 188 4.91 0.71 17.65
C TYR A 188 4.93 1.23 19.09
N TYR A 189 5.58 0.49 19.99
CA TYR A 189 5.74 0.91 21.38
C TYR A 189 6.70 2.08 21.50
N ARG A 190 6.70 2.73 22.67
CA ARG A 190 7.71 3.73 23.03
C ARG A 190 9.08 3.05 23.06
N ALA A 191 9.91 3.35 22.07
CA ALA A 191 11.27 2.83 21.86
C ALA A 191 12.21 3.96 21.41
N LEU A 192 13.49 3.65 21.20
CA LEU A 192 14.40 4.58 20.52
C LEU A 192 13.89 4.84 19.09
N PRO A 193 13.94 6.08 18.57
CA PRO A 193 13.43 6.39 17.24
C PRO A 193 14.10 5.58 16.11
N SER A 194 15.36 5.17 16.29
CA SER A 194 16.09 4.32 15.35
C SER A 194 15.58 2.88 15.24
N VAL A 195 14.73 2.45 16.18
CA VAL A 195 14.22 1.07 16.30
C VAL A 195 12.69 1.01 16.07
N ARG A 196 12.03 2.16 16.13
CA ARG A 196 10.58 2.27 15.97
C ARG A 196 10.24 2.38 14.48
N CYS A 197 9.72 1.29 13.89
CA CYS A 197 9.30 1.28 12.49
C CYS A 197 7.83 1.63 12.31
N GLN A 198 7.00 1.55 13.36
CA GLN A 198 5.56 1.80 13.25
C GLN A 198 5.07 2.84 14.26
N VAL A 199 4.03 3.59 13.88
CA VAL A 199 3.43 4.61 14.75
C VAL A 199 2.11 4.19 15.37
N VAL A 200 1.46 3.16 14.81
CA VAL A 200 0.18 2.61 15.26
C VAL A 200 0.28 1.11 15.57
N GLY A 201 -0.59 0.62 16.47
CA GLY A 201 -0.64 -0.79 16.86
C GLY A 201 -1.19 -1.71 15.77
N VAL A 202 -0.90 -3.02 15.87
CA VAL A 202 -1.32 -4.03 14.88
C VAL A 202 -2.83 -4.04 14.64
N LYS A 203 -3.65 -3.83 15.68
CA LYS A 203 -5.11 -3.71 15.52
C LYS A 203 -5.48 -2.60 14.52
N ALA A 204 -4.95 -1.39 14.72
CA ALA A 204 -5.20 -0.26 13.83
C ALA A 204 -4.61 -0.50 12.42
N GLN A 205 -3.46 -1.18 12.31
CA GLN A 205 -2.90 -1.59 11.02
C GLN A 205 -3.90 -2.47 10.24
N LEU A 206 -4.44 -3.51 10.89
CA LEU A 206 -5.42 -4.42 10.28
C LEU A 206 -6.72 -3.71 9.93
N GLU A 207 -7.26 -2.89 10.84
CA GLU A 207 -8.48 -2.09 10.63
C GLU A 207 -8.34 -1.09 9.48
N ASN A 208 -7.12 -0.71 9.10
CA ASN A 208 -6.85 0.22 8.00
C ASN A 208 -6.31 -0.46 6.73
N GLY A 209 -6.39 -1.79 6.61
CA GLY A 209 -6.14 -2.50 5.35
C GLY A 209 -4.83 -3.28 5.26
N ILE A 210 -3.96 -3.22 6.28
CA ILE A 210 -2.74 -4.05 6.31
C ILE A 210 -3.13 -5.54 6.39
N ARG A 211 -2.54 -6.37 5.53
CA ARG A 211 -2.72 -7.85 5.53
C ARG A 211 -1.41 -8.63 5.45
N PHE A 212 -0.27 -7.94 5.42
CA PHE A 212 1.04 -8.56 5.58
C PHE A 212 1.75 -7.98 6.81
N LEU A 213 2.13 -8.84 7.75
CA LEU A 213 2.84 -8.45 8.96
C LEU A 213 4.22 -9.11 8.99
N ASP A 214 5.28 -8.29 9.07
CA ASP A 214 6.65 -8.77 9.30
C ASP A 214 6.94 -8.76 10.81
N ILE A 215 7.01 -9.95 11.39
CA ILE A 215 7.18 -10.17 12.83
C ILE A 215 8.52 -10.85 13.09
N ARG A 216 9.35 -10.18 13.90
CA ARG A 216 10.70 -10.63 14.27
C ARG A 216 10.69 -11.10 15.72
N VAL A 217 11.13 -12.33 15.96
CA VAL A 217 11.04 -12.98 17.27
C VAL A 217 12.38 -13.54 17.76
N GLN A 218 12.53 -13.66 19.08
CA GLN A 218 13.60 -14.44 19.71
C GLN A 218 13.01 -15.27 20.87
N PRO A 219 13.44 -16.54 21.05
CA PRO A 219 13.11 -17.29 22.26
C PRO A 219 13.64 -16.61 23.52
N VAL A 220 12.84 -16.60 24.60
CA VAL A 220 13.25 -16.04 25.90
C VAL A 220 14.42 -16.82 26.50
N HIS A 221 14.41 -18.13 26.34
CA HIS A 221 15.44 -19.05 26.81
C HIS A 221 15.91 -19.94 25.66
N ALA A 222 17.22 -20.13 25.55
CA ALA A 222 17.82 -21.06 24.60
C ALA A 222 17.74 -22.53 25.07
N SER A 223 17.42 -22.76 26.35
CA SER A 223 17.28 -24.08 26.94
C SER A 223 15.81 -24.47 27.08
N ASP A 224 15.52 -25.74 26.80
CA ASP A 224 14.22 -26.39 27.01
C ASP A 224 13.03 -25.75 26.24
N PRO A 225 13.03 -25.80 24.90
CA PRO A 225 11.89 -25.38 24.07
C PRO A 225 10.61 -26.19 24.36
N ASP A 226 10.73 -27.33 25.04
CA ASP A 226 9.59 -28.15 25.41
C ASP A 226 8.77 -27.55 26.55
N ARG A 227 9.41 -26.83 27.46
CA ARG A 227 8.76 -26.13 28.58
C ARG A 227 8.61 -24.62 28.34
N ASN A 228 9.52 -24.01 27.57
CA ASN A 228 9.54 -22.58 27.33
C ASN A 228 8.81 -22.22 26.04
N LYS A 229 7.58 -21.72 26.17
CA LYS A 229 6.78 -21.28 25.01
C LYS A 229 7.07 -19.85 24.58
N ASP A 230 7.70 -19.04 25.41
CA ASP A 230 7.67 -17.59 25.20
C ASP A 230 8.65 -17.14 24.10
N LEU A 231 8.11 -16.35 23.17
CA LEU A 231 8.85 -15.64 22.14
C LEU A 231 8.74 -14.14 22.37
N TYR A 232 9.88 -13.49 22.58
CA TYR A 232 9.99 -12.03 22.61
C TYR A 232 9.90 -11.45 21.21
N LEU A 233 9.28 -10.27 21.12
CA LEU A 233 9.32 -9.41 19.95
C LEU A 233 10.60 -8.56 19.99
N VAL A 234 11.31 -8.51 18.86
CA VAL A 234 12.63 -7.88 18.75
C VAL A 234 12.78 -7.04 17.48
N HIS A 235 13.83 -6.23 17.43
CA HIS A 235 14.31 -5.60 16.21
C HIS A 235 15.84 -5.61 16.26
N GLY A 236 16.47 -6.56 15.57
CA GLY A 236 17.90 -6.83 15.73
C GLY A 236 18.25 -7.10 17.21
N ALA A 237 19.31 -6.47 17.70
CA ALA A 237 19.75 -6.61 19.10
C ALA A 237 19.01 -5.67 20.09
N PHE A 238 18.06 -4.86 19.61
CA PHE A 238 17.48 -3.78 20.41
C PHE A 238 16.10 -4.14 20.97
N PRO A 239 15.76 -3.63 22.17
CA PRO A 239 14.43 -3.78 22.73
C PRO A 239 13.43 -2.93 21.94
N VAL A 240 12.30 -3.53 21.60
CA VAL A 240 11.19 -2.84 20.89
C VAL A 240 10.35 -1.96 21.80
N SER A 241 10.65 -1.91 23.10
CA SER A 241 9.93 -1.09 24.08
C SER A 241 10.80 -0.72 25.29
N LEU A 242 10.69 0.53 25.74
CA LEU A 242 11.32 1.05 26.96
C LEU A 242 10.57 0.66 28.24
N THR A 243 9.41 0.00 28.14
CA THR A 243 8.58 -0.41 29.28
C THR A 243 8.62 -1.92 29.55
N GLY A 244 9.67 -2.58 29.05
CA GLY A 244 9.88 -4.02 29.21
C GLY A 244 9.53 -4.84 27.96
N PRO A 245 9.86 -6.14 27.99
CA PRO A 245 9.72 -7.02 26.83
C PRO A 245 8.26 -7.16 26.37
N LYS A 246 8.09 -7.43 25.08
CA LYS A 246 6.81 -7.71 24.43
C LYS A 246 6.85 -9.10 23.82
N TYR A 247 5.70 -9.73 23.68
CA TYR A 247 5.60 -11.16 23.36
C TYR A 247 4.78 -11.38 22.09
N LEU A 248 4.99 -12.52 21.43
CA LEU A 248 4.26 -12.88 20.22
C LEU A 248 2.76 -13.11 20.47
N THR A 249 2.38 -13.67 21.61
CA THR A 249 1.00 -14.10 21.90
C THR A 249 -0.03 -12.97 21.71
N PRO A 250 0.13 -11.75 22.28
CA PRO A 250 -0.81 -10.65 22.04
C PRO A 250 -0.98 -10.26 20.56
N ILE A 251 0.08 -10.35 19.75
CA ILE A 251 0.02 -10.04 18.31
C ILE A 251 -0.86 -11.07 17.60
N LEU A 252 -0.63 -12.37 17.85
CA LEU A 252 -1.44 -13.43 17.26
C LEU A 252 -2.89 -13.38 17.74
N SER A 253 -3.13 -13.11 19.03
CA SER A 253 -4.49 -12.90 19.55
C SER A 253 -5.23 -11.78 18.81
N THR A 254 -4.55 -10.66 18.54
CA THR A 254 -5.12 -9.55 17.75
C THR A 254 -5.49 -10.00 16.33
N CYS A 255 -4.62 -10.79 15.70
CA CYS A 255 -4.86 -11.30 14.34
C CYS A 255 -6.04 -12.29 14.31
N TYR A 256 -6.13 -13.20 15.29
CA TYR A 256 -7.24 -14.14 15.40
C TYR A 256 -8.57 -13.44 15.66
N GLU A 257 -8.59 -12.44 16.54
CA GLU A 257 -9.78 -11.63 16.81
C GLU A 257 -10.24 -10.91 15.55
N PHE A 258 -9.31 -10.26 14.83
CA PHE A 258 -9.60 -9.60 13.56
C PHE A 258 -10.21 -10.56 12.54
N LEU A 259 -9.60 -11.73 12.32
CA LEU A 259 -10.12 -12.73 11.37
C LEU A 259 -11.46 -13.35 11.80
N SER A 260 -11.73 -13.41 13.10
CA SER A 260 -13.06 -13.84 13.60
C SER A 260 -14.16 -12.81 13.31
N GLN A 261 -13.82 -11.52 13.31
CA GLN A 261 -14.74 -10.43 12.98
C GLN A 261 -14.86 -10.22 11.46
N HIS A 262 -13.81 -10.55 10.72
CA HIS A 262 -13.71 -10.36 9.27
C HIS A 262 -13.27 -11.68 8.57
N PRO A 263 -14.14 -12.70 8.55
CA PRO A 263 -13.80 -14.04 8.06
C PRO A 263 -13.50 -14.10 6.55
N SER A 264 -13.81 -13.04 5.80
CA SER A 264 -13.42 -12.90 4.40
C SER A 264 -11.94 -12.63 4.20
N GLU A 265 -11.25 -12.13 5.22
CA GLU A 265 -9.86 -11.67 5.12
C GLU A 265 -8.88 -12.81 5.40
N THR A 266 -7.61 -12.60 5.06
CA THR A 266 -6.49 -13.47 5.42
C THR A 266 -5.29 -12.61 5.80
N ILE A 267 -4.41 -13.07 6.67
CA ILE A 267 -3.22 -12.30 7.07
C ILE A 267 -1.96 -13.12 6.81
N LEU A 268 -1.05 -12.56 6.01
CA LEU A 268 0.28 -13.13 5.77
C LEU A 268 1.18 -12.73 6.94
N ILE A 269 1.70 -13.71 7.68
CA ILE A 269 2.64 -13.49 8.78
C ILE A 269 4.02 -13.96 8.34
N SER A 270 4.91 -13.00 8.07
CA SER A 270 6.35 -13.25 7.92
C SER A 270 6.98 -13.39 9.30
N LEU A 271 7.42 -14.60 9.65
CA LEU A 271 8.12 -14.88 10.91
C LEU A 271 9.60 -15.10 10.65
N LYS A 272 10.45 -14.30 11.31
CA LYS A 272 11.90 -14.41 11.27
C LYS A 272 12.47 -14.46 12.68
N ARG A 273 13.48 -15.31 12.90
CA ARG A 273 14.29 -15.24 14.12
C ARG A 273 15.26 -14.05 14.02
N GLU A 274 15.29 -13.25 15.06
CA GLU A 274 16.29 -12.21 15.27
C GLU A 274 16.77 -12.23 16.72
N GLY A 275 17.47 -11.18 17.14
CA GLY A 275 17.95 -11.05 18.50
C GLY A 275 19.37 -11.55 18.71
N VAL A 276 19.79 -11.42 19.96
CA VAL A 276 21.08 -11.90 20.45
C VAL A 276 20.90 -13.20 21.23
N GLY A 277 22.00 -13.91 21.48
CA GLY A 277 22.01 -15.15 22.26
C GLY A 277 22.19 -16.40 21.40
N SER A 278 22.05 -17.56 22.05
CA SER A 278 22.36 -18.87 21.46
C SER A 278 21.15 -19.62 20.88
N SER A 279 19.98 -18.98 20.85
CA SER A 279 18.77 -19.58 20.27
C SER A 279 18.90 -19.75 18.76
N THR A 280 18.56 -20.94 18.25
CA THR A 280 18.63 -21.29 16.83
C THR A 280 17.25 -21.22 16.18
N ASP A 281 17.22 -21.29 14.84
CA ASP A 281 15.97 -21.40 14.07
C ASP A 281 15.21 -22.69 14.41
N ALA A 282 15.93 -23.79 14.71
CA ALA A 282 15.32 -25.04 15.17
C ALA A 282 14.53 -24.85 16.47
N HIS A 283 15.04 -24.05 17.43
CA HIS A 283 14.28 -23.72 18.64
C HIS A 283 13.01 -22.93 18.33
N VAL A 284 13.09 -21.93 17.43
CA VAL A 284 11.91 -21.16 17.01
C VAL A 284 10.88 -22.07 16.33
N SER A 285 11.32 -22.95 15.42
CA SER A 285 10.47 -23.91 14.74
C SER A 285 9.73 -24.84 15.71
N GLN A 286 10.46 -25.42 16.68
CA GLN A 286 9.87 -26.30 17.70
C GLN A 286 8.87 -25.55 18.59
N ILE A 287 9.21 -24.34 19.05
CA ILE A 287 8.34 -23.52 19.89
C ILE A 287 7.07 -23.14 19.13
N LEU A 288 7.19 -22.68 17.88
CA LEU A 288 6.06 -22.32 17.04
C LEU A 288 5.15 -23.52 16.77
N SER A 289 5.71 -24.66 16.36
CA SER A 289 4.94 -25.88 16.08
C SER A 289 4.19 -26.35 17.32
N LYS A 290 4.85 -26.43 18.48
CA LYS A 290 4.29 -27.02 19.70
C LYS A 290 3.32 -26.11 20.43
N HIS A 291 3.64 -24.82 20.55
CA HIS A 291 2.95 -23.91 21.48
C HIS A 291 2.08 -22.85 20.83
N TYR A 292 2.28 -22.57 19.53
CA TYR A 292 1.54 -21.50 18.83
C TYR A 292 0.65 -22.04 17.71
N ILE A 293 1.25 -22.70 16.71
CA ILE A 293 0.59 -23.15 15.49
C ILE A 293 -0.15 -24.48 15.73
N GLY A 294 0.49 -25.48 16.34
CA GLY A 294 -0.13 -26.79 16.59
C GLY A 294 -1.46 -26.70 17.35
N PRO A 295 -1.53 -25.97 18.48
CA PRO A 295 -2.78 -25.76 19.21
C PRO A 295 -3.85 -24.92 18.48
N ASN A 296 -3.50 -24.26 17.38
CA ASN A 296 -4.40 -23.41 16.58
C ASN A 296 -4.36 -23.81 15.10
N ARG A 297 -4.14 -25.08 14.77
CA ARG A 297 -3.79 -25.55 13.40
C ARG A 297 -4.82 -25.14 12.34
N GLU A 298 -6.09 -25.07 12.72
CA GLU A 298 -7.22 -24.66 11.88
C GLU A 298 -7.16 -23.18 11.47
N LYS A 299 -6.50 -22.34 12.27
CA LYS A 299 -6.32 -20.90 12.01
C LYS A 299 -5.10 -20.60 11.15
N TRP A 300 -4.32 -21.61 10.76
CA TRP A 300 -3.10 -21.42 9.98
C TRP A 300 -3.12 -22.22 8.67
N HIS A 301 -2.65 -21.57 7.62
CA HIS A 301 -2.16 -22.20 6.40
C HIS A 301 -0.64 -22.31 6.48
N ILE A 302 -0.15 -23.55 6.55
CA ILE A 302 1.28 -23.89 6.70
C ILE A 302 1.79 -24.79 5.57
N GLU A 303 1.05 -24.89 4.47
CA GLU A 303 1.48 -25.65 3.30
C GLU A 303 2.54 -24.85 2.51
N PRO A 304 3.45 -25.52 1.78
CA PRO A 304 4.56 -24.85 1.09
C PRO A 304 4.20 -24.21 -0.25
N THR A 305 2.96 -24.39 -0.72
CA THR A 305 2.49 -23.92 -2.02
C THR A 305 1.74 -22.59 -1.89
N MET A 306 1.89 -21.71 -2.87
CA MET A 306 1.14 -20.46 -2.96
C MET A 306 -0.38 -20.74 -2.97
N PRO A 307 -1.15 -20.29 -1.97
CA PRO A 307 -2.57 -20.61 -1.88
C PRO A 307 -3.44 -19.66 -2.69
N TYR A 308 -4.66 -20.13 -2.99
CA TYR A 308 -5.75 -19.27 -3.47
C TYR A 308 -6.45 -18.58 -2.31
N LEU A 309 -7.00 -17.39 -2.56
CA LEU A 309 -7.63 -16.56 -1.54
C LEU A 309 -8.74 -17.33 -0.81
N GLY A 310 -9.56 -18.09 -1.54
CA GLY A 310 -10.63 -18.91 -0.98
C GLY A 310 -10.16 -19.91 0.08
N ASP A 311 -8.98 -20.51 -0.10
CA ASP A 311 -8.45 -21.56 0.78
C ASP A 311 -7.98 -21.02 2.14
N VAL A 312 -7.68 -19.72 2.18
CA VAL A 312 -7.00 -19.05 3.31
C VAL A 312 -7.83 -17.95 3.97
N ARG A 313 -9.06 -17.71 3.52
CA ARG A 313 -9.99 -16.83 4.23
C ARG A 313 -10.18 -17.31 5.68
N GLY A 314 -10.16 -16.37 6.61
CA GLY A 314 -10.22 -16.62 8.04
C GLY A 314 -8.95 -17.24 8.65
N LYS A 315 -7.85 -17.34 7.89
CA LYS A 315 -6.60 -17.97 8.35
C LYS A 315 -5.40 -17.03 8.27
N LEU A 316 -4.38 -17.34 9.08
CA LEU A 316 -3.03 -16.80 8.96
C LEU A 316 -2.23 -17.64 7.97
N VAL A 317 -1.51 -17.01 7.05
CA VAL A 317 -0.62 -17.67 6.09
C VAL A 317 0.81 -17.48 6.56
N LEU A 318 1.52 -18.58 6.83
CA LEU A 318 2.90 -18.52 7.30
C LEU A 318 3.87 -18.27 6.13
N ILE A 319 4.63 -17.18 6.23
CA ILE A 319 5.87 -16.97 5.46
C ILE A 319 7.04 -17.26 6.40
N ARG A 320 7.77 -18.33 6.12
CA ARG A 320 8.80 -18.87 7.01
C ARG A 320 10.17 -18.31 6.66
N ARG A 321 10.75 -17.48 7.54
CA ARG A 321 12.12 -16.97 7.45
C ARG A 321 13.01 -17.53 8.58
N PHE A 322 12.81 -18.81 8.89
CA PHE A 322 13.63 -19.58 9.81
C PHE A 322 13.80 -21.01 9.29
N ASP A 323 14.94 -21.62 9.53
CA ASP A 323 15.22 -23.00 9.14
C ASP A 323 14.45 -24.02 10.00
N LEU A 324 14.06 -25.12 9.36
CA LEU A 324 13.50 -26.28 10.04
C LEU A 324 14.63 -27.14 10.62
N PRO A 325 14.39 -27.92 11.70
CA PRO A 325 15.35 -28.90 12.17
C PRO A 325 15.72 -29.86 11.03
N SER A 326 17.02 -30.12 10.86
CA SER A 326 17.51 -31.10 9.89
C SER A 326 16.90 -32.47 10.19
N SER A 327 16.21 -33.08 9.23
CA SER A 327 15.87 -34.49 9.29
C SER A 327 17.17 -35.28 9.12
N SER A 328 17.84 -35.64 10.20
CA SER A 328 18.94 -36.60 10.15
C SER A 328 18.40 -37.92 9.61
N SER A 329 18.93 -38.38 8.48
CA SER A 329 18.58 -39.65 7.81
C SER A 329 18.89 -40.91 8.62
N ASP A 330 19.42 -40.80 9.84
CA ASP A 330 19.84 -41.92 10.67
C ASP A 330 18.95 -42.19 11.90
N ASP A 331 17.94 -41.37 12.19
CA ASP A 331 17.08 -41.60 13.36
C ASP A 331 15.73 -42.21 12.97
N THR A 332 15.77 -43.48 12.55
CA THR A 332 14.58 -44.32 12.34
C THR A 332 13.88 -44.72 13.65
N THR A 333 14.22 -44.09 14.78
CA THR A 333 13.73 -44.48 16.11
C THR A 333 12.90 -43.44 16.87
N HIS A 334 12.59 -42.27 16.29
CA HIS A 334 11.68 -41.30 16.93
C HIS A 334 10.66 -40.65 15.99
N ALA A 335 9.99 -41.47 15.16
CA ALA A 335 8.73 -41.09 14.53
C ALA A 335 7.56 -41.06 15.55
N THR A 336 7.65 -40.16 16.53
CA THR A 336 6.56 -39.87 17.49
C THR A 336 6.30 -38.37 17.66
N ALA A 337 6.78 -37.51 16.75
CA ALA A 337 6.31 -36.13 16.68
C ALA A 337 5.06 -36.06 15.80
N THR A 338 3.89 -36.33 16.40
CA THR A 338 2.55 -36.17 15.81
C THR A 338 2.17 -34.73 15.47
N THR A 339 3.09 -33.77 15.58
CA THR A 339 2.84 -32.35 15.31
C THR A 339 3.39 -31.98 13.94
N PRO A 340 2.56 -31.51 13.00
CA PRO A 340 3.04 -31.12 11.67
C PRO A 340 4.06 -29.97 11.78
N LEU A 341 5.14 -30.08 11.02
CA LEU A 341 6.13 -29.02 10.91
C LEU A 341 5.51 -27.81 10.19
N PRO A 342 5.82 -26.58 10.62
CA PRO A 342 5.30 -25.37 10.01
C PRO A 342 6.08 -25.08 8.71
N LEU A 343 5.78 -25.82 7.64
CA LEU A 343 6.52 -25.68 6.37
C LEU A 343 6.39 -24.26 5.83
N GLY A 344 5.15 -23.78 5.67
CA GLY A 344 4.81 -22.45 5.19
C GLY A 344 5.44 -22.11 3.82
N LEU A 345 5.19 -20.90 3.35
CA LEU A 345 5.89 -20.38 2.17
C LEU A 345 7.36 -20.14 2.53
N ASP A 346 8.26 -20.93 1.94
CA ASP A 346 9.67 -20.94 2.31
C ASP A 346 10.42 -19.69 1.82
N ALA A 347 10.85 -18.87 2.78
CA ALA A 347 11.53 -17.61 2.59
C ALA A 347 12.94 -17.60 3.21
N THR A 348 13.57 -18.76 3.41
CA THR A 348 14.92 -18.84 4.04
C THR A 348 16.05 -18.44 3.10
N SER A 349 15.91 -18.67 1.79
CA SER A 349 16.90 -18.33 0.76
C SER A 349 16.88 -16.83 0.36
N TRP A 350 16.53 -15.96 1.31
CA TRP A 350 16.31 -14.52 1.10
C TRP A 350 17.64 -13.75 1.07
N PRO A 351 18.07 -13.19 -0.08
CA PRO A 351 19.34 -12.49 -0.16
C PRO A 351 19.31 -11.17 0.61
N HIS A 352 20.34 -10.94 1.43
CA HIS A 352 20.51 -9.72 2.20
C HIS A 352 20.67 -8.49 1.30
N ASN A 353 20.05 -7.37 1.67
CA ASN A 353 20.18 -6.07 1.03
C ASN A 353 19.97 -6.08 -0.51
N SER A 354 19.02 -6.86 -0.99
CA SER A 354 18.82 -7.10 -2.43
C SER A 354 17.91 -6.08 -3.11
N THR A 355 18.31 -5.57 -4.28
CA THR A 355 17.48 -4.66 -5.09
C THR A 355 16.45 -5.42 -5.95
N HIS A 356 16.72 -6.71 -6.20
CA HIS A 356 15.85 -7.67 -6.86
C HIS A 356 16.40 -9.09 -6.63
N ALA A 357 15.54 -10.03 -6.21
CA ALA A 357 15.89 -11.45 -6.10
C ALA A 357 14.67 -12.34 -6.32
N LEU A 358 14.85 -13.46 -7.02
CA LEU A 358 13.89 -14.57 -7.05
C LEU A 358 14.38 -15.68 -6.13
N HIS A 359 13.55 -16.12 -5.19
CA HIS A 359 13.86 -17.25 -4.33
C HIS A 359 12.57 -17.89 -3.80
N GLY A 360 12.54 -19.24 -3.76
CA GLY A 360 11.32 -19.96 -3.36
C GLY A 360 10.09 -19.45 -4.15
N PRO A 361 8.94 -19.20 -3.49
CA PRO A 361 7.75 -18.64 -4.12
C PRO A 361 7.75 -17.10 -4.16
N PHE A 362 8.90 -16.42 -4.07
CA PHE A 362 8.98 -14.96 -3.93
C PHE A 362 9.84 -14.26 -4.98
N CYS A 363 9.45 -13.02 -5.29
CA CYS A 363 10.26 -12.03 -5.98
C CYS A 363 10.43 -10.83 -5.05
N VAL A 364 11.64 -10.51 -4.59
CA VAL A 364 11.87 -9.58 -3.48
C VAL A 364 12.69 -8.37 -3.92
N GLN A 365 12.34 -7.19 -3.39
CA GLN A 365 13.25 -6.05 -3.20
C GLN A 365 13.31 -5.74 -1.69
N ASP A 366 14.50 -5.84 -1.12
CA ASP A 366 14.80 -5.60 0.30
C ASP A 366 16.16 -4.88 0.46
N TYR A 367 16.36 -3.82 -0.34
CA TYR A 367 17.48 -2.89 -0.21
C TYR A 367 17.30 -2.05 1.07
N CYS A 368 17.75 -2.58 2.20
CA CYS A 368 17.40 -2.06 3.53
C CYS A 368 18.55 -1.28 4.20
N GLU A 369 19.79 -1.37 3.70
CA GLU A 369 20.94 -0.67 4.28
C GLU A 369 21.14 0.70 3.64
N ILE A 370 20.51 1.72 4.22
CA ILE A 370 20.62 3.11 3.75
C ILE A 370 21.65 3.82 4.62
N MET A 371 22.90 3.84 4.16
CA MET A 371 24.03 4.33 4.96
C MET A 371 24.02 5.85 5.08
N GLN A 372 23.59 6.55 4.04
CA GLN A 372 23.54 8.01 3.97
C GLN A 372 22.21 8.52 3.38
N PRO A 373 21.74 9.73 3.76
CA PRO A 373 20.48 10.28 3.24
C PRO A 373 20.46 10.44 1.72
N THR A 374 21.64 10.60 1.10
CA THR A 374 21.83 10.66 -0.35
C THR A 374 21.43 9.37 -1.08
N GLN A 375 21.29 8.24 -0.38
CA GLN A 375 20.87 6.95 -0.93
C GLN A 375 19.35 6.70 -0.81
N ILE A 376 18.61 7.58 -0.15
CA ILE A 376 17.15 7.48 -0.05
C ILE A 376 16.48 7.54 -1.44
N PRO A 377 16.94 8.40 -2.40
CA PRO A 377 16.45 8.34 -3.78
C PRO A 377 16.73 7.01 -4.49
N ASP A 378 17.85 6.35 -4.20
CA ASP A 378 18.15 5.01 -4.75
C ASP A 378 17.14 3.98 -4.23
N LYS A 379 16.82 4.04 -2.94
CA LYS A 379 15.76 3.20 -2.34
C LYS A 379 14.42 3.41 -3.03
N LEU A 380 14.02 4.67 -3.25
CA LEU A 380 12.80 4.99 -3.97
C LEU A 380 12.83 4.40 -5.39
N THR A 381 13.94 4.56 -6.11
CA THR A 381 14.13 4.03 -7.47
C THR A 381 14.00 2.50 -7.51
N HIS A 382 14.62 1.78 -6.57
CA HIS A 382 14.47 0.33 -6.48
C HIS A 382 13.04 -0.08 -6.15
N SER A 383 12.36 0.68 -5.28
CA SER A 383 10.97 0.44 -4.89
C SER A 383 10.00 0.62 -6.06
N THR A 384 10.11 1.72 -6.82
CA THR A 384 9.26 1.98 -7.99
C THR A 384 9.58 1.05 -9.15
N SER A 385 10.85 0.69 -9.36
CA SER A 385 11.24 -0.33 -10.34
C SER A 385 10.65 -1.70 -10.01
N HIS A 386 10.58 -2.07 -8.72
CA HIS A 386 9.95 -3.32 -8.30
C HIS A 386 8.43 -3.29 -8.47
N LEU A 387 7.77 -2.16 -8.18
CA LEU A 387 6.35 -1.97 -8.49
C LEU A 387 6.07 -2.10 -9.98
N ALA A 388 6.90 -1.49 -10.83
CA ALA A 388 6.76 -1.61 -12.29
C ALA A 388 6.85 -3.08 -12.75
N ARG A 389 7.78 -3.87 -12.19
CA ARG A 389 7.88 -5.31 -12.46
C ARG A 389 6.64 -6.09 -12.03
N SER A 390 6.09 -5.80 -10.84
CA SER A 390 4.85 -6.43 -10.38
C SER A 390 3.66 -6.03 -11.25
N ALA A 391 3.57 -4.76 -11.65
CA ALA A 391 2.49 -4.23 -12.47
C ALA A 391 2.47 -4.86 -13.87
N ALA A 392 3.65 -5.15 -14.42
CA ALA A 392 3.81 -5.82 -15.71
C ALA A 392 3.54 -7.33 -15.67
N ALA A 393 3.49 -7.95 -14.49
CA ALA A 393 3.19 -9.38 -14.35
C ALA A 393 1.72 -9.67 -14.67
N THR A 394 1.45 -10.84 -15.24
CA THR A 394 0.10 -11.38 -15.42
C THR A 394 -0.08 -12.58 -14.52
N ALA A 395 -1.10 -12.55 -13.66
CA ALA A 395 -1.43 -13.63 -12.76
C ALA A 395 -1.92 -14.86 -13.52
N PHE A 396 -1.57 -16.04 -13.01
CA PHE A 396 -2.03 -17.33 -13.52
C PHE A 396 -3.30 -17.75 -12.78
N ILE A 397 -4.45 -17.47 -13.39
CA ILE A 397 -5.79 -17.68 -12.84
C ILE A 397 -6.49 -18.76 -13.70
N PRO A 398 -6.78 -19.94 -13.14
CA PRO A 398 -7.44 -21.02 -13.86
C PRO A 398 -8.77 -20.58 -14.50
N GLY A 399 -8.94 -20.84 -15.79
CA GLY A 399 -10.13 -20.47 -16.56
C GLY A 399 -10.22 -19.01 -17.01
N VAL A 400 -9.28 -18.16 -16.58
CA VAL A 400 -9.23 -16.73 -16.95
C VAL A 400 -8.00 -16.45 -17.80
N THR A 401 -6.80 -16.74 -17.27
CA THR A 401 -5.52 -16.55 -17.97
C THR A 401 -4.78 -17.85 -18.23
N THR A 402 -5.22 -18.96 -17.61
CA THR A 402 -4.67 -20.30 -17.82
C THR A 402 -5.78 -21.31 -18.07
N ASP A 403 -5.45 -22.47 -18.62
CA ASP A 403 -6.43 -23.54 -18.86
C ASP A 403 -7.05 -24.04 -17.55
N ALA A 404 -8.38 -24.22 -17.53
CA ALA A 404 -9.07 -24.66 -16.31
C ALA A 404 -8.80 -26.14 -15.98
N ALA A 405 -8.56 -26.98 -16.99
CA ALA A 405 -8.31 -28.42 -16.81
C ALA A 405 -6.85 -28.73 -16.47
N ASN A 406 -5.91 -27.90 -16.96
CA ASN A 406 -4.47 -28.03 -16.76
C ASN A 406 -3.87 -26.66 -16.38
N PRO A 407 -4.19 -26.14 -15.18
CA PRO A 407 -3.76 -24.81 -14.80
C PRO A 407 -2.26 -24.72 -14.61
N VAL A 408 -1.67 -23.59 -15.01
CA VAL A 408 -0.30 -23.24 -14.62
C VAL A 408 -0.33 -22.83 -13.13
N PRO A 409 0.57 -23.37 -12.28
CA PRO A 409 0.64 -23.00 -10.87
C PRO A 409 0.84 -21.48 -10.67
N PRO A 410 0.37 -20.90 -9.55
CA PRO A 410 0.55 -19.48 -9.28
C PRO A 410 2.01 -19.01 -9.38
N GLY A 411 2.20 -17.80 -9.92
CA GLY A 411 3.51 -17.14 -9.98
C GLY A 411 4.04 -16.70 -8.61
N PRO A 412 5.25 -16.13 -8.56
CA PRO A 412 5.86 -15.68 -7.32
C PRO A 412 5.08 -14.52 -6.68
N LEU A 413 5.05 -14.46 -5.35
CA LEU A 413 4.57 -13.30 -4.62
C LEU A 413 5.65 -12.21 -4.63
N TYR A 414 5.34 -11.07 -5.23
CA TYR A 414 6.21 -9.90 -5.25
C TYR A 414 6.20 -9.23 -3.87
N LEU A 415 7.36 -9.05 -3.24
CA LEU A 415 7.54 -8.42 -1.94
C LEU A 415 8.44 -7.20 -2.07
N ASN A 416 7.88 -6.03 -1.84
CA ASN A 416 8.55 -4.75 -2.02
C ASN A 416 8.67 -4.02 -0.68
N PHE A 417 9.81 -4.12 -0.02
CA PHE A 417 10.07 -3.39 1.22
C PHE A 417 10.41 -1.95 0.87
N LEU A 418 9.59 -0.99 1.29
CA LEU A 418 9.88 0.44 1.21
C LEU A 418 10.78 0.90 2.36
N SER A 419 10.81 0.11 3.43
CA SER A 419 11.63 0.32 4.62
C SER A 419 13.12 0.24 4.34
N GLY A 420 13.89 0.91 5.17
CA GLY A 420 15.34 0.85 5.25
C GLY A 420 15.79 1.53 6.53
N SER A 421 17.05 1.36 6.92
CA SER A 421 17.57 2.07 8.08
C SER A 421 19.10 2.14 8.11
N ASN A 422 19.61 3.09 8.88
CA ASN A 422 20.93 3.01 9.50
C ASN A 422 20.84 3.56 10.91
N PHE A 423 21.11 2.70 11.89
CA PHE A 423 21.02 3.05 13.31
C PHE A 423 21.89 4.25 13.69
N TRP A 424 23.10 4.34 13.12
CA TRP A 424 24.12 5.33 13.46
C TRP A 424 23.92 6.67 12.77
N ASN A 425 23.02 6.75 11.78
CA ASN A 425 22.78 7.97 11.02
C ASN A 425 21.33 8.43 11.21
N VAL A 426 21.14 9.50 11.97
CA VAL A 426 19.81 10.08 12.27
C VAL A 426 19.02 10.43 11.00
N GLY A 427 19.71 10.83 9.93
CA GLY A 427 19.08 11.14 8.64
C GLY A 427 18.56 9.90 7.89
N CYS A 428 18.91 8.70 8.36
CA CYS A 428 18.53 7.40 7.80
C CYS A 428 17.75 6.55 8.81
N TRP A 429 17.11 7.18 9.80
CA TRP A 429 16.16 6.47 10.66
C TRP A 429 14.86 6.15 9.92
N PRO A 430 14.13 5.09 10.32
CA PRO A 430 12.94 4.61 9.62
C PRO A 430 11.95 5.72 9.22
N GLU A 431 11.60 6.61 10.15
CA GLU A 431 10.70 7.76 9.90
C GLU A 431 11.18 8.68 8.77
N LYS A 432 12.49 8.94 8.68
CA LYS A 432 13.06 9.85 7.66
C LYS A 432 13.02 9.22 6.27
N ILE A 433 13.31 7.93 6.20
CA ILE A 433 13.24 7.16 4.95
C ILE A 433 11.78 7.02 4.51
N ALA A 434 10.89 6.58 5.41
CA ALA A 434 9.46 6.41 5.12
C ALA A 434 8.81 7.69 4.60
N LYS A 435 9.14 8.85 5.20
CA LYS A 435 8.63 10.16 4.76
C LYS A 435 8.95 10.47 3.28
N VAL A 436 10.09 10.01 2.78
CA VAL A 436 10.49 10.23 1.38
C VAL A 436 10.01 9.09 0.50
N VAL A 437 10.22 7.83 0.90
CA VAL A 437 9.96 6.66 0.06
C VAL A 437 8.47 6.36 -0.04
N ASN A 438 7.70 6.39 1.05
CA ASN A 438 6.25 6.16 0.99
C ASN A 438 5.60 7.25 0.13
N ARG A 439 5.95 8.52 0.36
CA ARG A 439 5.45 9.65 -0.43
C ARG A 439 5.85 9.53 -1.90
N GLY A 440 7.11 9.22 -2.20
CA GLY A 440 7.58 9.08 -3.57
C GLY A 440 6.95 7.90 -4.30
N VAL A 441 6.67 6.80 -3.60
CA VAL A 441 5.93 5.66 -4.17
C VAL A 441 4.47 6.03 -4.42
N GLU A 442 3.82 6.72 -3.48
CA GLU A 442 2.45 7.23 -3.65
C GLU A 442 2.34 8.17 -4.86
N GLU A 443 3.27 9.12 -4.98
CA GLU A 443 3.38 10.04 -6.12
C GLU A 443 3.63 9.28 -7.43
N TRP A 444 4.48 8.24 -7.42
CA TRP A 444 4.76 7.43 -8.60
C TRP A 444 3.56 6.55 -9.02
N VAL A 445 2.83 5.98 -8.06
CA VAL A 445 1.58 5.24 -8.32
C VAL A 445 0.55 6.16 -8.94
N CYS A 446 0.43 7.40 -8.45
CA CYS A 446 -0.48 8.41 -9.01
C CYS A 446 -0.01 8.93 -10.38
N GLY A 447 1.28 9.14 -10.59
CA GLY A 447 1.79 9.84 -11.77
C GLY A 447 2.23 8.96 -12.94
N GLU A 448 2.87 7.81 -12.68
CA GLU A 448 3.67 7.11 -13.70
C GLU A 448 3.33 5.62 -13.87
N MET A 449 2.84 4.95 -12.82
CA MET A 449 2.67 3.48 -12.83
C MET A 449 1.94 2.95 -14.08
N GLY A 450 2.56 2.12 -14.90
CA GLY A 450 1.90 1.49 -16.05
C GLY A 450 1.57 2.43 -17.22
N LEU A 451 2.02 3.69 -17.20
CA LEU A 451 1.97 4.58 -18.36
C LEU A 451 3.16 4.33 -19.29
N GLY A 452 2.91 4.36 -20.60
CA GLY A 452 3.97 4.27 -21.60
C GLY A 452 4.79 5.56 -21.77
N GLU A 453 5.96 5.42 -22.39
CA GLU A 453 6.75 6.53 -22.95
C GLU A 453 6.17 7.03 -24.30
N GLY A 454 5.08 6.44 -24.80
CA GLY A 454 4.44 6.75 -26.09
C GLY A 454 3.48 7.95 -26.04
N GLY A 455 3.34 8.63 -27.20
CA GLY A 455 2.83 10.00 -27.32
C GLY A 455 1.41 10.29 -26.83
N ASP A 456 1.24 11.52 -26.32
CA ASP A 456 -0.03 12.14 -25.95
C ASP A 456 -0.92 12.35 -27.21
N GLU A 457 -1.84 11.43 -27.50
CA GLU A 457 -2.94 11.74 -28.41
C GLU A 457 -4.02 12.49 -27.64
N GLY A 458 -4.21 13.78 -27.95
CA GLY A 458 -5.23 14.63 -27.31
C GLY A 458 -5.00 14.89 -25.82
N GLY A 459 -3.77 14.73 -25.33
CA GLY A 459 -3.40 14.88 -23.91
C GLY A 459 -3.70 13.65 -23.05
N VAL A 460 -4.06 12.50 -23.65
CA VAL A 460 -4.29 11.26 -22.90
C VAL A 460 -3.07 10.34 -23.02
N ARG A 461 -2.41 10.05 -21.89
CA ARG A 461 -1.41 8.98 -21.76
C ARG A 461 -2.13 7.68 -21.45
N ARG A 462 -2.03 6.71 -22.38
CA ARG A 462 -2.65 5.39 -22.23
C ARG A 462 -1.76 4.40 -21.49
N ARG A 463 -2.39 3.44 -20.81
CA ARG A 463 -1.71 2.31 -20.16
C ARG A 463 -0.90 1.48 -21.17
N LEU A 464 0.32 1.06 -20.79
CA LEU A 464 1.08 0.01 -21.48
C LEU A 464 0.29 -1.31 -21.39
N ARG A 465 0.03 -1.93 -22.55
CA ARG A 465 -0.91 -3.06 -22.72
C ARG A 465 -0.55 -4.38 -22.03
N GLU A 466 0.49 -4.46 -21.20
CA GLU A 466 0.94 -5.72 -20.60
C GLU A 466 0.84 -5.70 -19.05
N GLY A 467 0.36 -6.81 -18.48
CA GLY A 467 0.28 -7.04 -17.03
C GLY A 467 -1.10 -6.83 -16.38
N ASP A 468 -1.15 -6.98 -15.06
CA ASP A 468 -2.36 -6.81 -14.24
C ASP A 468 -2.44 -5.43 -13.59
N GLY A 469 -1.35 -4.65 -13.58
CA GLY A 469 -1.32 -3.35 -12.90
C GLY A 469 -1.28 -3.46 -11.37
N GLY A 470 -1.02 -4.64 -10.82
CA GLY A 470 -0.91 -4.86 -9.37
C GLY A 470 0.44 -4.46 -8.78
N ALA A 471 0.49 -4.32 -7.45
CA ALA A 471 1.68 -3.90 -6.71
C ALA A 471 2.41 -5.04 -5.97
N GLY A 472 1.81 -6.24 -5.91
CA GLY A 472 2.26 -7.29 -5.00
C GLY A 472 2.10 -6.84 -3.55
N VAL A 473 2.94 -7.35 -2.64
CA VAL A 473 2.99 -6.86 -1.26
C VAL A 473 3.90 -5.65 -1.16
N VAL A 474 3.37 -4.52 -0.69
CA VAL A 474 4.14 -3.30 -0.43
C VAL A 474 4.31 -3.13 1.07
N VAL A 475 5.54 -3.31 1.57
CA VAL A 475 5.84 -3.37 3.00
C VAL A 475 6.42 -2.04 3.47
N MET A 476 5.68 -1.33 4.33
CA MET A 476 5.94 0.06 4.70
C MET A 476 6.38 0.23 6.16
N ASP A 477 7.13 1.31 6.42
CA ASP A 477 7.33 1.88 7.76
C ASP A 477 6.39 3.07 7.96
N ASN A 478 6.11 3.41 9.22
CA ASN A 478 5.37 4.61 9.65
C ASN A 478 3.96 4.74 9.05
N VAL A 479 3.24 3.62 8.86
CA VAL A 479 1.86 3.69 8.34
C VAL A 479 0.92 4.39 9.32
N GLY A 480 -0.04 5.16 8.82
CA GLY A 480 -1.01 5.87 9.64
C GLY A 480 -0.47 7.11 10.37
N ASP A 481 0.77 7.53 10.09
CA ASP A 481 1.31 8.75 10.68
C ASP A 481 0.48 9.97 10.28
N GLY A 482 0.13 10.80 11.25
CA GLY A 482 -0.81 11.92 11.04
C GLY A 482 -2.22 11.51 10.55
N GLY A 483 -2.58 10.22 10.64
CA GLY A 483 -3.82 9.69 10.07
C GLY A 483 -3.77 9.42 8.56
N ASP A 484 -2.57 9.47 7.95
CA ASP A 484 -2.38 9.23 6.53
C ASP A 484 -2.36 7.72 6.21
N TRP A 485 -3.37 7.28 5.47
CA TRP A 485 -3.56 5.90 5.01
C TRP A 485 -3.71 5.84 3.49
N ASP A 486 -3.36 6.90 2.77
CA ASP A 486 -3.69 7.01 1.34
C ASP A 486 -2.90 6.01 0.50
N LEU A 487 -1.59 5.85 0.73
CA LEU A 487 -0.81 4.80 0.07
C LEU A 487 -1.40 3.40 0.33
N VAL A 488 -1.87 3.10 1.54
CA VAL A 488 -2.53 1.82 1.86
C VAL A 488 -3.80 1.64 1.03
N ARG A 489 -4.64 2.68 0.94
CA ARG A 489 -5.86 2.67 0.12
C ARG A 489 -5.57 2.53 -1.37
N LEU A 490 -4.52 3.20 -1.87
CA LEU A 490 -4.07 3.06 -3.25
C LEU A 490 -3.66 1.61 -3.55
N ILE A 491 -2.83 1.00 -2.69
CA ILE A 491 -2.40 -0.39 -2.85
C ILE A 491 -3.61 -1.34 -2.90
N VAL A 492 -4.59 -1.16 -2.00
CA VAL A 492 -5.84 -1.94 -2.04
C VAL A 492 -6.58 -1.73 -3.36
N GLY A 493 -6.69 -0.48 -3.84
CA GLY A 493 -7.33 -0.15 -5.10
C GLY A 493 -6.67 -0.80 -6.33
N LEU A 494 -5.36 -1.06 -6.29
CA LEU A 494 -4.64 -1.71 -7.40
C LEU A 494 -5.05 -3.17 -7.63
N ASN A 495 -5.85 -3.78 -6.73
CA ASN A 495 -6.49 -5.08 -7.02
C ASN A 495 -7.55 -4.99 -8.13
N MET A 496 -8.05 -3.79 -8.47
CA MET A 496 -9.02 -3.64 -9.55
C MET A 496 -8.49 -4.08 -10.91
N GLY A 497 -7.16 -4.01 -11.14
CA GLY A 497 -6.57 -4.41 -12.40
C GLY A 497 -6.66 -5.92 -12.68
N VAL A 498 -6.53 -6.76 -11.64
CA VAL A 498 -6.73 -8.21 -11.76
C VAL A 498 -8.21 -8.58 -11.71
N VAL A 499 -9.02 -7.87 -10.92
CA VAL A 499 -10.48 -8.09 -10.84
C VAL A 499 -11.15 -7.79 -12.17
N GLY A 500 -10.73 -6.76 -12.90
CA GLY A 500 -11.31 -6.42 -14.21
C GLY A 500 -11.09 -7.46 -15.31
N LYS A 501 -10.31 -8.53 -15.06
CA LYS A 501 -10.13 -9.65 -15.99
C LYS A 501 -11.10 -10.81 -15.74
N MET A 502 -11.79 -10.82 -14.60
CA MET A 502 -12.80 -11.81 -14.21
C MET A 502 -14.19 -11.26 -14.45
#